data_AF-A0A521ZUX5-F1
#
_entry.id   AF-A0A521ZUX5-F1
#
_cell.length_a   1.000
_cell.length_b   1.000
_cell.length_c   1.000
_cell.angle_alpha   90.00
_cell.angle_beta   90.00
_cell.angle_gamma   90.00
#
_symmetry.space_group_name_H-M   'P 1'
#
loop_
_entity.id
_entity.type
_entity.pdbx_description
1 polymer ?
#
loop_
_entity_poly.entity_id
_entity_poly.type
_entity_poly.pdbx_seq_one_letter_code
_entity_poly.pdbx_strand_id
1 'polypeptide(L)'
;MCQHSFQTPSPILSERGSASALDQARFDALLNENAVLARHLAASQDRHTQAQLSQCKHIEHLEGALMRARAELLKKDTVIAQLQDQLQASVTAADLVICQTGCVSHDAYWRVKDYCKRTGKRCIFVDTPSHSAMKKALETVTQDAPSS
;
A
#
# COMPACT_ATOMS: atom_id res chain seq x y z
N MET A 1 4.33 60.94 95.75
CA MET A 1 3.26 59.91 95.76
C MET A 1 2.14 60.41 94.86
N CYS A 2 1.99 59.78 93.69
CA CYS A 2 0.76 59.59 92.92
C CYS A 2 1.19 58.80 91.67
N GLN A 3 0.91 57.50 91.70
CA GLN A 3 1.13 56.55 90.61
C GLN A 3 0.04 56.77 89.55
N HIS A 4 0.34 56.56 88.25
CA HIS A 4 -0.54 55.79 87.37
C HIS A 4 0.14 55.44 86.03
N SER A 5 0.49 54.16 85.94
CA SER A 5 0.34 53.20 84.85
C SER A 5 0.58 53.63 83.39
N PHE A 6 1.66 53.06 82.84
CA PHE A 6 1.86 52.78 81.42
C PHE A 6 0.75 51.87 80.87
N GLN A 7 0.27 52.16 79.65
CA GLN A 7 -0.52 51.24 78.85
C GLN A 7 0.18 51.04 77.51
N THR A 8 0.75 49.85 77.31
CA THR A 8 1.36 49.41 76.05
C THR A 8 0.27 49.04 75.04
N PRO A 9 0.47 49.30 73.73
CA PRO A 9 -0.53 48.97 72.72
C PRO A 9 -0.64 47.46 72.51
N SER A 10 -1.87 46.95 72.44
CA SER A 10 -2.17 45.55 72.11
C SER A 10 -1.65 45.21 70.71
N PRO A 11 -1.06 44.01 70.50
CA PRO A 11 -0.78 43.55 69.15
C PRO A 11 -2.13 43.28 68.47
N ILE A 12 -2.36 43.93 67.33
CA ILE A 12 -3.41 43.55 66.41
C ILE A 12 -3.04 42.13 65.95
N LEU A 13 -3.70 41.11 66.50
CA LEU A 13 -3.69 39.79 65.90
C LEU A 13 -4.29 39.98 64.50
N SER A 14 -3.43 39.90 63.50
CA SER A 14 -3.83 39.65 62.13
C SER A 14 -4.74 38.42 62.16
N GLU A 15 -6.02 38.64 61.89
CA GLU A 15 -6.97 37.60 61.51
C GLU A 15 -6.45 36.95 60.22
N ARG A 16 -5.53 36.00 60.36
CA ARG A 16 -5.32 34.96 59.35
C ARG A 16 -6.42 33.94 59.59
N GLY A 17 -7.43 34.00 58.74
CA GLY A 17 -8.56 33.08 58.75
C GLY A 17 -8.11 31.63 58.87
N SER A 18 -8.76 30.91 59.77
CA SER A 18 -8.63 29.47 59.96
C SER A 18 -9.17 28.73 58.74
N ALA A 19 -8.35 28.54 57.71
CA ALA A 19 -8.39 27.29 56.97
C ALA A 19 -7.78 26.22 57.90
N SER A 20 -8.53 25.17 58.22
CA SER A 20 -8.09 24.19 59.21
C SER A 20 -6.85 23.45 58.70
N ALA A 21 -5.98 22.97 59.60
CA ALA A 21 -4.83 22.13 59.22
C ALA A 21 -5.26 20.89 58.40
N LEU A 22 -6.51 20.46 58.56
CA LEU A 22 -7.14 19.40 57.77
C LEU A 22 -7.38 19.83 56.31
N ASP A 23 -7.79 21.07 56.05
CA ASP A 23 -7.97 21.61 54.70
C ASP A 23 -6.63 21.73 53.97
N GLN A 24 -5.58 22.16 54.69
CA GLN A 24 -4.23 22.21 54.17
C GLN A 24 -3.70 20.81 53.80
N ALA A 25 -3.84 19.83 54.70
CA ALA A 25 -3.41 18.46 54.43
C ALA A 25 -4.16 17.82 53.25
N ARG A 26 -5.46 18.10 53.09
CA ARG A 26 -6.24 17.64 51.94
C ARG A 26 -5.77 18.28 50.64
N PHE A 27 -5.44 19.57 50.67
CA PHE A 27 -4.90 20.26 49.52
C PHE A 27 -3.53 19.70 49.10
N ASP A 28 -2.64 19.45 50.06
CA ASP A 28 -1.32 18.86 49.81
C ASP A 28 -1.43 17.43 49.23
N ALA A 29 -2.40 16.64 49.70
CA ALA A 29 -2.70 15.33 49.13
C ALA A 29 -3.13 15.42 47.66
N LEU A 30 -4.03 16.35 47.33
CA LEU A 30 -4.48 16.60 45.95
C LEU A 30 -3.34 17.10 45.05
N LEU A 31 -2.45 17.95 45.56
CA LEU A 31 -1.26 18.37 44.82
C LEU A 31 -0.33 17.19 44.51
N ASN A 32 -0.14 16.29 45.47
CA ASN A 32 0.66 15.10 45.26
C ASN A 32 0.02 14.15 44.23
N GLU A 33 -1.30 13.93 44.30
CA GLU A 33 -2.04 13.14 43.31
C GLU A 33 -1.95 13.74 41.91
N ASN A 34 -2.16 15.05 41.77
CA ASN A 34 -1.99 15.75 40.49
C ASN A 34 -0.56 15.61 39.95
N ALA A 35 0.46 15.69 40.81
CA ALA A 35 1.85 15.50 40.40
C ALA A 35 2.13 14.06 39.92
N VAL A 36 1.53 13.05 40.57
CA VAL A 36 1.60 11.65 40.12
C VAL A 36 0.92 11.49 38.76
N LEU A 37 -0.31 11.99 38.60
CA LEU A 37 -1.07 11.92 37.35
C LEU A 37 -0.35 12.63 36.20
N ALA A 38 0.26 13.80 36.46
CA ALA A 38 1.04 14.52 35.47
C ALA A 38 2.22 13.70 34.93
N ARG A 39 2.93 12.98 35.81
CA ARG A 39 4.02 12.07 35.40
C ARG A 39 3.52 10.89 34.57
N HIS A 40 2.40 10.28 34.97
CA HIS A 40 1.82 9.16 34.22
C HIS A 40 1.33 9.60 32.84
N LEU A 41 0.71 10.77 32.74
CA LEU A 41 0.27 11.33 31.47
C LEU A 41 1.47 11.61 30.56
N ALA A 42 2.52 12.26 31.08
CA ALA A 42 3.74 12.52 30.32
C ALA A 42 4.36 11.21 29.80
N ALA A 43 4.51 10.20 30.66
CA ALA A 43 5.04 8.90 30.25
C ALA A 43 4.15 8.21 29.20
N SER A 44 2.83 8.38 29.25
CA SER A 44 1.92 7.84 28.24
C SER A 44 2.03 8.58 26.92
N GLN A 45 2.10 9.91 26.96
CA GLN A 45 2.28 10.76 25.79
C GLN A 45 3.60 10.45 25.09
N ASP A 46 4.71 10.33 25.84
CA ASP A 46 6.02 9.97 25.30
C ASP A 46 5.98 8.64 24.54
N ARG A 47 5.37 7.60 25.14
CA ARG A 47 5.20 6.30 24.47
C ARG A 47 4.39 6.41 23.19
N HIS A 48 3.30 7.18 23.20
CA HIS A 48 2.48 7.38 22.00
C HIS A 48 3.24 8.12 20.90
N THR A 49 3.95 9.20 21.24
CA THR A 49 4.75 9.95 20.27
C THR A 49 5.85 9.08 19.68
N GLN A 50 6.55 8.29 20.49
CA GLN A 50 7.58 7.35 20.00
C GLN A 50 6.98 6.30 19.07
N ALA A 51 5.83 5.71 19.45
CA ALA A 51 5.13 4.74 18.62
C ALA A 51 4.67 5.37 17.29
N GLN A 52 4.10 6.57 17.31
CA GLN A 52 3.69 7.31 16.11
C GLN A 52 4.87 7.59 15.18
N LEU A 53 6.00 8.05 15.72
CA LEU A 53 7.22 8.27 14.93
C LEU A 53 7.75 6.98 14.30
N SER A 54 7.67 5.86 15.03
CA SER A 54 8.05 4.55 14.46
C SER A 54 7.13 4.13 13.32
N GLN A 55 5.82 4.40 13.44
CA GLN A 55 4.84 4.11 12.39
C GLN A 55 5.04 5.01 11.17
N CYS A 56 5.28 6.31 11.34
CA CYS A 56 5.57 7.23 10.23
C CYS A 56 6.75 6.73 9.39
N LYS A 57 7.86 6.32 10.03
CA LYS A 57 9.01 5.75 9.31
C LYS A 57 8.66 4.49 8.54
N HIS A 58 7.81 3.63 9.10
CA HIS A 58 7.39 2.42 8.43
C HIS A 58 6.49 2.73 7.22
N ILE A 59 5.57 3.68 7.36
CA ILE A 59 4.72 4.17 6.27
C ILE A 59 5.59 4.72 5.14
N GLU A 60 6.52 5.62 5.43
CA GLU A 60 7.43 6.20 4.43
C GLU A 60 8.24 5.12 3.70
N HIS A 61 8.73 4.12 4.42
CA HIS A 61 9.46 3.00 3.83
C HIS A 61 8.60 2.18 2.88
N LEU A 62 7.40 1.79 3.31
CA LEU A 62 6.46 1.00 2.52
C LEU A 62 5.92 1.77 1.31
N GLU A 63 5.63 3.06 1.47
CA GLU A 63 5.22 3.93 0.38
C GLU A 63 6.32 4.02 -0.69
N GLY A 64 7.58 4.16 -0.27
CA GLY A 64 8.71 4.12 -1.19
C GLY A 64 8.86 2.76 -1.89
N ALA A 65 8.66 1.65 -1.18
CA ALA A 65 8.68 0.30 -1.77
C ALA A 65 7.56 0.11 -2.78
N LEU A 66 6.34 0.59 -2.46
CA LEU A 66 5.18 0.52 -3.33
C LEU A 66 5.38 1.37 -4.60
N MET A 67 5.93 2.57 -4.49
CA MET A 67 6.24 3.40 -5.66
C MET A 67 7.21 2.70 -6.62
N ARG A 68 8.28 2.08 -6.08
CA ARG A 68 9.22 1.30 -6.90
C ARG A 68 8.57 0.11 -7.58
N ALA A 69 7.75 -0.66 -6.84
CA ALA A 69 7.05 -1.82 -7.39
C ALA A 69 6.07 -1.41 -8.50
N ARG A 70 5.33 -0.30 -8.31
CA ARG A 70 4.43 0.26 -9.33
C ARG A 70 5.20 0.68 -10.59
N ALA A 71 6.34 1.35 -10.44
CA ALA A 71 7.16 1.74 -11.59
C ALA A 71 7.62 0.54 -12.42
N GLU A 72 8.03 -0.55 -11.76
CA GLU A 72 8.45 -1.78 -12.44
C GLU A 72 7.30 -2.46 -13.21
N LEU A 73 6.08 -2.44 -12.66
CA LEU A 73 4.90 -2.95 -13.37
C LEU A 73 4.57 -2.11 -14.60
N LEU A 74 4.56 -0.78 -14.48
CA LEU A 74 4.33 0.11 -15.62
C LEU A 74 5.34 -0.11 -16.75
N LYS A 75 6.61 -0.32 -16.39
CA LYS A 75 7.66 -0.65 -17.36
C LYS A 75 7.34 -1.95 -18.10
N LYS A 76 6.96 -3.01 -17.38
CA LYS A 76 6.61 -4.31 -17.97
C LYS A 76 5.38 -4.20 -18.85
N ASP A 77 4.34 -3.50 -18.42
CA ASP A 77 3.11 -3.31 -19.18
C ASP A 77 3.38 -2.56 -20.49
N THR A 78 4.23 -1.54 -20.44
CA THR A 78 4.66 -0.82 -21.65
C THR A 78 5.37 -1.74 -22.64
N VAL A 79 6.28 -2.60 -22.15
CA VAL A 79 6.98 -3.57 -23.00
C VAL A 79 6.00 -4.60 -23.57
N ILE A 80 5.06 -5.09 -22.76
CA ILE A 80 4.03 -6.04 -23.23
C ILE A 80 3.18 -5.40 -24.33
N ALA A 81 2.72 -4.18 -24.15
CA ALA A 81 1.94 -3.45 -25.15
C ALA A 81 2.73 -3.28 -26.46
N GLN A 82 3.99 -2.87 -26.36
CA GLN A 82 4.86 -2.73 -27.54
C GLN A 82 5.07 -4.06 -28.27
N LEU A 83 5.29 -5.16 -27.55
CA LEU A 83 5.44 -6.49 -28.16
C LEU A 83 4.14 -6.98 -28.80
N GLN A 84 2.98 -6.66 -28.21
CA GLN A 84 1.68 -6.95 -28.79
C GLN A 84 1.47 -6.21 -30.11
N ASP A 85 1.82 -4.92 -30.16
CA ASP A 85 1.72 -4.12 -31.39
C ASP A 85 2.66 -4.65 -32.48
N GLN A 86 3.89 -5.02 -32.13
CA GLN A 86 4.85 -5.62 -33.07
C GLN A 86 4.36 -6.95 -33.61
N LEU A 87 3.84 -7.83 -32.74
CA LEU A 87 3.25 -9.10 -33.15
C LEU A 87 2.05 -8.87 -34.08
N GLN A 88 1.17 -7.93 -33.73
CA GLN A 88 0.00 -7.58 -34.52
C GLN A 88 0.41 -7.10 -35.92
N ALA A 89 1.41 -6.23 -36.01
CA ALA A 89 1.93 -5.75 -37.29
C ALA A 89 2.49 -6.91 -38.14
N SER A 90 3.28 -7.80 -37.54
CA SER A 90 3.82 -8.98 -38.23
C SER A 90 2.71 -9.92 -38.71
N VAL A 91 1.69 -10.16 -37.89
CA VAL A 91 0.56 -11.02 -38.24
C VAL A 91 -0.28 -10.38 -39.34
N THR A 92 -0.53 -9.07 -39.28
CA THR A 92 -1.26 -8.36 -40.32
C THR A 92 -0.52 -8.42 -41.66
N ALA A 93 0.81 -8.32 -41.67
CA ALA A 93 1.63 -8.36 -42.89
C ALA A 93 1.80 -9.76 -43.51
N ALA A 94 1.73 -10.85 -42.72
CA ALA A 94 1.95 -12.21 -43.23
C ALA A 94 0.85 -12.67 -44.21
N ASP A 95 1.10 -13.52 -45.20
CA ASP A 95 -0.01 -14.05 -46.03
C ASP A 95 -0.81 -15.14 -45.29
N LEU A 96 -0.17 -15.78 -44.31
CA LEU A 96 -0.64 -16.95 -43.59
C LEU A 96 0.05 -17.03 -42.23
N VAL A 97 -0.66 -17.53 -41.23
CA VAL A 97 -0.13 -17.79 -39.87
C VAL A 97 -0.22 -19.28 -39.54
N ILE A 98 0.86 -19.85 -39.01
CA ILE A 98 0.86 -21.21 -38.46
C ILE A 98 0.70 -21.11 -36.95
N CYS A 99 -0.43 -21.57 -36.44
CA CYS A 99 -0.80 -21.56 -35.03
C CYS A 99 -0.47 -22.92 -34.40
N GLN A 100 0.65 -23.02 -33.69
CA GLN A 100 1.04 -24.23 -32.97
C GLN A 100 0.26 -24.38 -31.66
N THR A 101 -0.98 -24.83 -31.77
CA THR A 101 -1.92 -24.86 -30.66
C THR A 101 -1.82 -26.10 -29.77
N GLY A 102 -1.10 -27.14 -30.21
CA GLY A 102 -0.88 -28.36 -29.42
C GLY A 102 0.01 -28.20 -28.18
N CYS A 103 0.69 -27.06 -28.05
CA CYS A 103 1.69 -26.82 -26.99
C CYS A 103 1.26 -25.72 -26.02
N VAL A 104 0.01 -25.28 -26.08
CA VAL A 104 -0.53 -24.20 -25.24
C VAL A 104 -1.67 -24.72 -24.37
N SER A 105 -2.03 -23.96 -23.34
CA SER A 105 -3.16 -24.30 -22.48
C SER A 105 -4.50 -24.24 -23.23
N HIS A 106 -5.54 -24.85 -22.65
CA HIS A 106 -6.89 -24.83 -23.21
C HIS A 106 -7.41 -23.40 -23.44
N ASP A 107 -7.20 -22.50 -22.48
CA ASP A 107 -7.61 -21.09 -22.61
C ASP A 107 -6.82 -20.37 -23.72
N ALA A 108 -5.52 -20.65 -23.84
CA ALA A 108 -4.69 -20.09 -24.89
C ALA A 108 -5.11 -20.57 -26.29
N TYR A 109 -5.46 -21.85 -26.43
CA TYR A 109 -6.04 -22.40 -27.67
C TYR A 109 -7.26 -21.59 -28.11
N TRP A 110 -8.22 -21.36 -27.20
CA TRP A 110 -9.43 -20.62 -27.53
C TRP A 110 -9.16 -19.17 -27.89
N ARG A 111 -8.22 -18.51 -27.20
CA ARG A 111 -7.82 -17.14 -27.53
C ARG A 111 -7.19 -17.03 -28.92
N VAL A 112 -6.32 -17.98 -29.30
CA VAL A 112 -5.74 -18.02 -30.65
C VAL A 112 -6.82 -18.27 -31.70
N LYS A 113 -7.73 -19.22 -31.44
CA LYS A 113 -8.84 -19.54 -32.33
C LYS A 113 -9.79 -18.35 -32.53
N ASP A 114 -10.17 -17.68 -31.44
CA ASP A 114 -11.01 -16.48 -31.49
C ASP A 114 -10.32 -15.34 -32.23
N TYR A 115 -9.04 -15.11 -31.96
CA TYR A 115 -8.24 -14.09 -32.66
C TYR A 115 -8.21 -14.32 -34.17
N CYS A 116 -7.88 -15.54 -34.64
CA CYS A 116 -7.88 -15.86 -36.08
C CYS A 116 -9.29 -15.66 -36.68
N LYS A 117 -10.35 -16.07 -35.97
CA LYS A 117 -11.73 -15.91 -36.42
C LYS A 117 -12.13 -14.43 -36.56
N ARG A 118 -11.80 -13.60 -35.57
CA ARG A 118 -12.15 -12.16 -35.54
C ARG A 118 -11.37 -11.34 -36.56
N THR A 119 -10.10 -11.70 -36.79
CA THR A 119 -9.22 -10.96 -37.71
C THR A 119 -9.36 -11.41 -39.16
N GLY A 120 -9.96 -12.58 -39.41
CA GLY A 120 -10.10 -13.15 -40.75
C GLY A 120 -8.75 -13.58 -41.35
N LYS A 121 -7.69 -13.67 -40.54
CA LYS A 121 -6.37 -14.08 -41.03
C LYS A 121 -6.40 -15.55 -41.44
N ARG A 122 -5.76 -15.85 -42.58
CA ARG A 122 -5.55 -17.24 -42.99
C ARG A 122 -4.63 -17.91 -41.97
N CYS A 123 -5.19 -18.79 -41.14
CA CYS A 123 -4.48 -19.48 -40.08
C CYS A 123 -4.55 -21.00 -40.29
N ILE A 124 -3.48 -21.71 -39.99
CA ILE A 124 -3.47 -23.19 -39.92
C ILE A 124 -3.14 -23.61 -38.51
N PHE A 125 -3.91 -24.53 -37.97
CA PHE A 125 -3.74 -25.01 -36.61
C PHE A 125 -2.94 -26.32 -36.62
N VAL A 126 -1.88 -26.37 -35.82
CA VAL A 126 -1.00 -27.53 -35.68
C VAL A 126 -1.09 -28.06 -34.24
N ASP A 127 -1.80 -29.18 -34.09
CA ASP A 127 -2.16 -29.75 -32.79
C ASP A 127 -1.05 -30.60 -32.14
N THR A 128 0.07 -30.86 -32.84
CA THR A 128 1.24 -31.50 -32.22
C THR A 128 2.55 -30.89 -32.76
N PRO A 129 3.59 -30.74 -31.91
CA PRO A 129 4.90 -30.20 -32.30
C PRO A 129 5.74 -31.24 -33.08
N SER A 130 5.22 -31.77 -34.19
CA SER A 130 5.89 -32.81 -34.97
C SER A 130 6.06 -32.42 -36.43
N HIS A 131 7.15 -32.90 -37.04
CA HIS A 131 7.40 -32.71 -38.47
C HIS A 131 6.27 -33.28 -39.33
N SER A 132 5.73 -34.46 -38.97
CA SER A 132 4.63 -35.09 -39.69
C SER A 132 3.34 -34.26 -39.62
N ALA A 133 3.00 -33.70 -38.46
CA ALA A 133 1.83 -32.83 -38.32
C ALA A 133 2.01 -31.51 -39.09
N MET A 134 3.21 -30.93 -39.05
CA MET A 134 3.55 -29.74 -39.83
C MET A 134 3.44 -30.01 -41.33
N LYS A 135 3.99 -31.13 -41.81
CA LYS A 135 3.91 -31.52 -43.22
C LYS A 135 2.46 -31.64 -43.68
N LYS A 136 1.64 -32.35 -42.91
CA LYS A 136 0.20 -32.51 -43.20
C LYS A 136 -0.54 -31.17 -43.23
N ALA A 137 -0.23 -30.28 -42.28
CA ALA A 137 -0.79 -28.94 -42.22
C ALA A 137 -0.38 -28.06 -43.42
N LEU A 138 0.84 -28.21 -43.93
CA LEU A 138 1.29 -27.52 -45.15
C LEU A 138 0.65 -28.08 -46.42
N GLU A 139 0.49 -29.40 -46.52
CA GLU A 139 -0.17 -30.05 -47.66
C GLU A 139 -1.60 -29.52 -47.86
N THR A 140 -2.35 -29.28 -46.78
CA THR A 140 -3.71 -28.69 -46.87
C THR A 140 -3.71 -27.28 -47.44
N VAL A 141 -2.67 -26.47 -47.17
CA VAL A 141 -2.56 -25.10 -47.73
C VAL A 141 -2.39 -25.13 -49.24
N THR A 142 -1.54 -26.05 -49.71
CA THR A 142 -1.24 -26.17 -51.14
C THR A 142 -2.44 -26.67 -51.94
N GLN A 143 -3.35 -27.41 -51.29
CA GLN A 143 -4.58 -27.92 -51.90
C GLN A 143 -5.70 -26.86 -51.92
N ASP A 144 -5.70 -25.90 -50.98
CA ASP A 144 -6.64 -24.78 -50.88
C ASP A 144 -6.20 -23.52 -51.67
N ALA A 145 -5.15 -23.62 -52.49
CA ALA A 145 -4.75 -22.54 -53.37
C ALA A 145 -5.78 -22.38 -54.50
N PRO A 146 -6.32 -21.17 -54.74
CA PRO A 146 -7.24 -20.95 -55.85
C PRO A 146 -6.52 -21.29 -57.15
N SER A 147 -7.02 -22.29 -57.87
CA SER A 147 -6.64 -22.55 -59.26
C SER A 147 -6.89 -21.28 -60.06
N SER A 148 -5.82 -20.55 -60.36
CA SER A 148 -5.82 -19.55 -61.44
C SER A 148 -5.70 -20.26 -62.77
#